data_AF-A0A4V1INU4-F1
#
_entry.id   AF-A0A4V1INU4-F1
#
_cell.length_a   1.000
_cell.length_b   1.000
_cell.length_c   1.000
_cell.angle_alpha   90.00
_cell.angle_beta   90.00
_cell.angle_gamma   90.00
#
_symmetry.space_group_name_H-M   'P 1'
#
loop_
_entity.id
_entity.type
_entity.pdbx_description
1 polymer ?
#
loop_
_entity_poly.entity_id
_entity_poly.type
_entity_poly.pdbx_seq_one_letter_code
_entity_poly.pdbx_strand_id
1 'polypeptide(L)'
;MTTLIGLVMVNMFEVNAWTMGAAVGLAVAFMILTKTTHPPAGANPLLVMLTGESWMFLFNPVLIGTLLIVTIGVVYHRWICKRVYPIRWL
;
A
#
# COMPACT_ATOMS: atom_id res chain seq x y z
N MET A 1 2.05 1.71 -2.76
CA MET A 1 3.51 1.86 -2.72
C MET A 1 4.18 0.60 -2.21
N THR A 2 3.91 0.16 -0.98
CA THR A 2 4.57 -1.03 -0.42
C THR A 2 4.25 -2.33 -1.16
N THR A 3 3.02 -2.51 -1.64
CA THR A 3 2.62 -3.64 -2.50
C THR A 3 3.38 -3.70 -3.83
N LEU A 4 3.68 -2.54 -4.42
CA LEU A 4 4.46 -2.45 -5.67
C LEU A 4 5.91 -2.90 -5.43
N ILE A 5 6.50 -2.51 -4.30
CA ILE A 5 7.85 -2.95 -3.91
C ILE A 5 7.87 -4.46 -3.67
N GLY A 6 6.84 -5.03 -3.05
CA GLY A 6 6.66 -6.47 -2.93
C GLY A 6 6.61 -7.20 -4.28
N LEU A 7 5.79 -6.73 -5.21
CA LEU A 7 5.67 -7.31 -6.54
C LEU A 7 6.98 -7.28 -7.33
N VAL A 8 7.71 -6.16 -7.29
CA VAL A 8 9.03 -6.04 -7.94
C VAL A 8 10.01 -7.06 -7.34
N MET A 9 10.02 -7.21 -6.02
CA MET A 9 10.92 -8.15 -5.35
C MET A 9 10.63 -9.61 -5.68
N VAL A 10 9.36 -10.01 -5.73
CA VAL A 10 8.95 -11.37 -6.15
C VAL A 10 9.37 -11.69 -7.58
N ASN A 11 9.32 -10.72 -8.49
CA ASN A 11 9.66 -10.95 -9.90
C ASN A 11 11.18 -10.95 -10.16
N MET A 12 11.96 -10.29 -9.31
CA MET A 12 13.42 -10.14 -9.50
C MET A 12 14.26 -11.10 -8.67
N PHE A 13 13.73 -11.60 -7.54
CA PHE A 13 14.49 -12.40 -6.59
C PHE A 13 13.69 -13.62 -6.10
N GLU A 14 14.41 -14.68 -5.72
CA GLU A 14 13.81 -15.80 -5.01
C GLU A 14 13.31 -15.37 -3.63
N VAL A 15 12.16 -15.93 -3.22
CA VAL A 15 11.55 -15.62 -1.93
C VAL A 15 12.30 -16.36 -0.82
N ASN A 16 13.02 -15.62 0.01
CA ASN A 16 13.71 -16.12 1.20
C ASN A 16 13.68 -15.05 2.31
N ALA A 17 14.13 -15.38 3.53
CA ALA A 17 14.06 -14.47 4.67
C ALA A 17 14.83 -13.15 4.45
N TRP A 18 15.93 -13.20 3.72
CA TRP A 18 16.77 -12.04 3.42
C TRP A 18 16.09 -11.10 2.42
N THR A 19 15.54 -11.63 1.32
CA THR A 19 14.85 -10.83 0.29
C THR A 19 13.55 -10.25 0.84
N MET A 20 12.84 -10.96 1.71
CA MET A 20 11.68 -10.44 2.44
C MET A 20 12.06 -9.27 3.36
N GLY A 21 13.14 -9.42 4.15
CA GLY A 21 13.64 -8.33 5.00
C GLY A 21 14.04 -7.09 4.19
N ALA A 22 14.72 -7.29 3.06
CA ALA A 22 15.09 -6.22 2.15
C ALA A 22 13.87 -5.53 1.51
N ALA A 23 12.84 -6.30 1.11
CA ALA A 23 11.60 -5.77 0.55
C ALA A 23 10.86 -4.87 1.55
N VAL A 24 10.76 -5.28 2.82
CA VAL A 24 10.18 -4.46 3.88
C VAL A 24 11.01 -3.22 4.16
N GLY A 25 12.34 -3.37 4.26
CA GLY A 25 13.26 -2.24 4.47
C GLY A 25 13.14 -1.18 3.37
N LEU A 26 13.10 -1.60 2.11
CA LEU A 26 12.91 -0.70 0.97
C LEU A 26 11.51 -0.08 0.95
N ALA A 27 10.47 -0.84 1.31
CA ALA A 27 9.12 -0.31 1.45
C ALA A 27 9.04 0.80 2.50
N VAL A 28 9.68 0.60 3.66
CA VAL A 28 9.75 1.60 4.73
C VAL A 28 10.59 2.81 4.31
N ALA A 29 11.75 2.60 3.69
CA ALA A 29 12.58 3.69 3.18
C ALA A 29 11.81 4.57 2.18
N PHE A 30 11.07 3.97 1.25
CA PHE A 30 10.22 4.70 0.30
C PHE A 30 9.10 5.48 0.97
N MET A 31 8.47 4.91 2.00
CA MET A 31 7.44 5.61 2.78
C MET A 31 8.01 6.84 3.50
N ILE A 32 9.22 6.72 4.07
CA ILE A 32 9.92 7.84 4.70
C ILE A 32 10.23 8.93 3.68
N LEU A 33 10.78 8.55 2.50
CA LEU A 33 11.10 9.50 1.42
C LEU A 33 9.87 10.24 0.92
N THR A 34 8.74 9.55 0.78
CA THR A 34 7.47 10.13 0.30
C THR A 34 6.65 10.80 1.41
N LYS A 35 7.12 10.80 2.66
CA LYS A 35 6.39 11.27 3.85
C LYS A 35 5.03 10.58 4.02
N THR A 36 4.90 9.34 3.55
CA THR A 36 3.68 8.50 3.66
C THR A 36 3.86 7.36 4.65
N THR A 37 4.54 7.64 5.77
CA THR A 37 4.87 6.62 6.79
C THR A 37 3.60 6.04 7.39
N HIS A 38 3.27 4.82 6.97
CA HIS A 38 2.22 4.00 7.56
C HIS A 38 2.87 2.68 7.99
N PRO A 39 3.34 2.55 9.25
CA PRO A 39 4.08 1.37 9.71
C PRO A 39 3.39 0.02 9.41
N PRO A 40 2.04 -0.11 9.51
CA PRO A 40 1.33 -1.34 9.11
C PRO A 40 1.48 -1.71 7.63
N ALA A 41 1.71 -0.74 6.74
CA ALA A 41 1.85 -1.00 5.30
C ALA A 41 3.13 -1.77 4.94
N GLY A 42 4.09 -1.89 5.87
CA GLY A 42 5.28 -2.73 5.73
C GLY A 42 4.99 -4.24 5.71
N ALA A 43 3.78 -4.68 6.11
CA ALA A 43 3.37 -6.07 5.99
C ALA A 43 2.98 -6.47 4.54
N ASN A 44 2.64 -5.50 3.69
CA ASN A 44 2.16 -5.79 2.33
C ASN A 44 3.22 -6.45 1.41
N PRO A 45 4.50 -6.03 1.39
CA PRO A 45 5.54 -6.75 0.65
C PRO A 45 5.69 -8.20 1.12
N LEU A 46 5.64 -8.44 2.43
CA LEU A 46 5.71 -9.80 2.98
C LEU A 46 4.54 -10.64 2.51
N LEU A 47 3.31 -10.09 2.60
CA LEU A 47 2.11 -10.78 2.12
C LEU A 47 2.29 -11.19 0.65
N VAL A 48 2.59 -10.24 -0.24
CA VAL A 48 2.77 -10.50 -1.68
C VAL A 48 3.84 -11.56 -1.96
N MET A 49 4.97 -11.51 -1.24
CA MET A 49 6.06 -12.48 -1.40
C MET A 49 5.69 -13.87 -0.89
N LEU A 50 4.98 -13.96 0.24
CA LEU A 50 4.58 -15.23 0.84
C LEU A 50 3.43 -15.91 0.09
N THR A 51 2.49 -15.14 -0.45
CA THR A 51 1.34 -15.66 -1.18
C THR A 51 1.58 -15.77 -2.68
N GLY A 52 2.73 -15.28 -3.19
CA GLY A 52 3.08 -15.37 -4.61
C GLY A 52 2.11 -14.58 -5.50
N GLU A 53 1.60 -13.47 -5.00
CA GLU A 53 0.52 -12.73 -5.66
C GLU A 53 0.97 -12.06 -6.96
N SER A 54 0.07 -12.06 -7.94
CA SER A 54 0.32 -11.48 -9.25
C SER A 54 0.10 -9.96 -9.27
N TRP A 55 0.50 -9.31 -10.37
CA TRP A 55 0.21 -7.89 -10.62
C TRP A 55 -1.27 -7.52 -10.48
N MET A 56 -2.18 -8.50 -10.59
CA MET A 56 -3.62 -8.29 -10.40
C MET A 56 -3.97 -7.90 -8.96
N PHE A 57 -3.17 -8.32 -7.97
CA PHE A 57 -3.34 -7.95 -6.56
C PHE A 57 -3.26 -6.42 -6.33
N LEU A 58 -2.44 -5.74 -7.14
CA LEU A 58 -2.32 -4.28 -7.12
C LEU A 58 -3.62 -3.59 -7.55
N PHE A 59 -4.33 -4.17 -8.52
CA PHE A 59 -5.61 -3.65 -8.98
C PHE A 59 -6.75 -4.06 -8.03
N ASN A 60 -6.84 -5.35 -7.73
CA ASN A 60 -7.82 -5.94 -6.84
C ASN A 60 -7.10 -6.79 -5.78
N PRO A 61 -7.12 -6.43 -4.49
CA PRO A 61 -8.01 -5.46 -3.84
C PRO A 61 -7.43 -4.05 -3.65
N VAL A 62 -6.16 -3.82 -3.95
CA VAL A 62 -5.45 -2.64 -3.40
C VAL A 62 -5.97 -1.32 -3.98
N LEU A 63 -6.03 -1.18 -5.31
CA LEU A 63 -6.53 0.05 -5.95
C LEU A 63 -8.02 0.23 -5.68
N ILE A 64 -8.82 -0.82 -5.90
CA ILE A 64 -10.27 -0.78 -5.71
C ILE A 64 -10.62 -0.43 -4.27
N GLY A 65 -10.01 -1.10 -3.29
CA GLY A 65 -10.24 -0.85 -1.87
C GLY A 65 -9.84 0.57 -1.46
N THR A 66 -8.72 1.08 -1.97
CA THR A 66 -8.28 2.46 -1.70
C THR A 66 -9.28 3.47 -2.25
N LEU A 67 -9.70 3.32 -3.51
CA LEU A 67 -10.72 4.18 -4.13
C LEU A 67 -12.03 4.14 -3.35
N LEU A 68 -12.48 2.95 -2.97
CA LEU A 68 -13.74 2.75 -2.25
C LEU A 68 -13.71 3.47 -0.89
N ILE A 69 -12.65 3.32 -0.09
CA ILE A 69 -12.51 4.01 1.20
C ILE A 69 -12.46 5.53 1.01
N VAL A 70 -11.73 6.03 0.01
CA VAL A 70 -11.64 7.47 -0.26
C VAL A 70 -13.00 8.03 -0.69
N THR A 71 -13.70 7.35 -1.60
CA THR A 71 -15.03 7.76 -2.06
C THR A 71 -16.03 7.78 -0.90
N ILE A 72 -16.07 6.74 -0.07
CA ILE A 72 -16.92 6.71 1.13
C ILE A 72 -16.55 7.86 2.08
N GLY A 73 -15.25 8.08 2.34
CA GLY A 73 -14.78 9.13 3.23
C GLY A 73 -15.21 10.53 2.76
N VAL A 74 -15.11 10.80 1.46
CA VAL A 74 -15.54 12.06 0.83
C VAL A 74 -17.05 12.21 0.91
N VAL A 75 -17.83 11.18 0.56
CA VAL A 75 -19.30 11.22 0.61
C VAL A 75 -19.77 11.43 2.05
N TYR A 76 -19.23 10.67 3.00
CA TYR A 76 -19.59 10.78 4.41
C TYR A 76 -19.32 12.18 4.96
N HIS A 77 -18.11 12.72 4.74
CA HIS A 77 -17.75 14.03 5.27
C HIS A 77 -18.53 15.17 4.61
N ARG A 78 -18.75 15.07 3.29
CA ARG A 78 -19.44 16.12 2.53
C ARG A 78 -20.94 16.17 2.85
N TRP A 79 -21.59 15.02 2.95
CA TRP A 79 -23.06 14.94 3.03
C TRP A 79 -23.57 14.81 4.47
N ILE A 80 -22.88 14.07 5.34
CA ILE A 80 -23.33 13.83 6.72
C ILE A 80 -22.72 14.87 7.66
N CYS A 81 -21.39 14.98 7.68
CA CYS A 81 -20.71 15.90 8.60
C CYS A 81 -20.68 17.36 8.13
N LYS A 82 -21.08 17.64 6.86
CA LYS A 82 -21.01 18.95 6.20
C LYS A 82 -19.64 19.63 6.34
N ARG A 83 -18.56 18.84 6.41
CA ARG A 83 -17.18 19.35 6.46
C ARG A 83 -16.53 19.21 5.08
N VAL A 84 -15.66 20.16 4.76
CA VAL A 84 -14.82 20.08 3.57
C VAL A 84 -13.74 19.04 3.84
N TYR A 85 -13.90 17.85 3.26
CA TYR A 85 -12.90 16.79 3.24
C TYR A 85 -12.48 16.53 1.78
N PRO A 86 -11.19 16.23 1.54
CA PRO A 86 -10.09 16.20 2.50
C PRO A 86 -9.52 17.61 2.77
N ILE A 87 -9.11 17.85 4.01
CA ILE A 87 -8.60 19.14 4.50
C ILE A 87 -7.20 19.45 3.92
N ARG A 88 -6.44 18.40 3.57
CA ARG A 88 -5.15 18.48 2.87
C ARG A 88 -4.95 17.19 2.09
N TRP A 89 -4.54 17.29 0.83
CA TRP A 89 -4.19 16.14 -0.01
C TRP A 89 -2.70 15.74 0.13
N LEU A 90 -1.91 16.57 0.84
CA LEU A 90 -0.47 16.46 1.07
C LEU A 90 -0.14 16.68 2.55
#